data_AF-A0A2M8E799-F1
#
_entry.id   AF-A0A2M8E799-F1
#
_cell.length_a   1.000
_cell.length_b   1.000
_cell.length_c   1.000
_cell.angle_alpha   90.00
_cell.angle_beta   90.00
_cell.angle_gamma   90.00
#
_symmetry.space_group_name_H-M   'P 1'
#
loop_
_entity.id
_entity.type
_entity.pdbx_description
1 polymer ?
#
loop_
_entity_poly.entity_id
_entity_poly.type
_entity_poly.pdbx_seq_one_letter_code
_entity_poly.pdbx_strand_id
1 'polypeptide(L)'
;MVFNYVFASEEYNEWVDSAFNDTFALLLDGTNIALLPNGGGVVSINNVNCTNNSSYYRNNTTTAGNCLNQNLDIQYDGLTTLLSATAQVTPGTHHFDFTVADVVDKLYDSGIFIQGRSFSLLAPQSAIPEPGSLALVALGLTGLALRRRNANSASLKPL
;
A
#
# COMPACT_ATOMS: atom_id res chain seq x y z
N MET A 1 9.10 -2.65 -2.35
CA MET A 1 8.47 -3.98 -2.37
C MET A 1 7.03 -3.85 -1.88
N VAL A 2 6.12 -4.62 -2.46
CA VAL A 2 4.71 -4.76 -2.06
C VAL A 2 4.43 -6.22 -1.75
N PHE A 3 3.54 -6.46 -0.79
CA PHE A 3 2.97 -7.76 -0.47
C PHE A 3 1.50 -7.58 -0.11
N ASN A 4 0.60 -8.37 -0.69
CA ASN A 4 -0.84 -8.22 -0.52
C ASN A 4 -1.43 -9.40 0.23
N TYR A 5 -2.29 -9.10 1.20
CA TYR A 5 -2.90 -10.10 2.07
C TYR A 5 -4.29 -9.68 2.53
N VAL A 6 -5.00 -10.67 3.09
CA VAL A 6 -6.22 -10.48 3.88
C VAL A 6 -6.02 -11.23 5.20
N PHE A 7 -6.41 -10.60 6.30
CA PHE A 7 -6.46 -11.22 7.63
C PHE A 7 -7.91 -11.58 7.97
N ALA A 8 -8.14 -12.72 8.61
CA ALA A 8 -9.46 -13.21 8.99
C ALA A 8 -9.42 -13.89 10.36
N SER A 9 -10.52 -13.86 11.10
CA SER A 9 -10.64 -14.48 12.42
C SER A 9 -12.10 -14.85 12.71
N GLU A 10 -12.28 -15.95 13.46
CA GLU A 10 -13.56 -16.35 14.08
C GLU A 10 -13.87 -15.52 15.34
N GLU A 11 -12.96 -14.66 15.80
CA GLU A 11 -13.19 -13.81 16.97
C GLU A 11 -13.99 -12.53 16.66
N TYR A 12 -14.13 -12.19 15.38
CA TYR A 12 -15.08 -11.16 14.96
C TYR A 12 -16.51 -11.68 15.13
N ASN A 13 -17.50 -10.90 15.54
CA ASN A 13 -17.41 -9.55 16.12
C ASN A 13 -17.52 -9.57 17.64
N GLU A 14 -17.76 -10.74 18.23
CA GLU A 14 -18.10 -10.99 19.62
C GLU A 14 -17.02 -10.51 20.58
N TRP A 15 -15.75 -10.60 20.15
CA TRP A 15 -14.59 -10.36 20.99
C TRP A 15 -13.85 -9.06 20.65
N VAL A 16 -14.39 -8.27 19.72
CA VAL A 16 -13.89 -6.92 19.45
C VAL A 16 -13.94 -6.07 20.73
N ASP A 17 -12.86 -5.32 20.97
CA ASP A 17 -12.62 -4.48 22.16
C ASP A 17 -12.54 -5.28 23.47
N SER A 18 -12.31 -6.59 23.40
CA SER A 18 -12.08 -7.45 24.55
C SER A 18 -10.58 -7.71 24.79
N ALA A 19 -10.27 -8.58 25.76
CA ALA A 19 -8.90 -9.03 26.01
C ALA A 19 -8.37 -9.97 24.91
N PHE A 20 -9.27 -10.62 24.19
CA PHE A 20 -8.96 -11.39 22.99
C PHE A 20 -8.71 -10.42 21.86
N ASN A 21 -7.58 -10.57 21.17
CA ASN A 21 -7.18 -9.63 20.13
C ASN A 21 -6.27 -10.30 19.11
N ASP A 22 -6.87 -11.18 18.31
CA ASP A 22 -6.16 -11.77 17.19
C ASP A 22 -5.48 -10.71 16.32
N THR A 23 -4.21 -10.95 15.99
CA THR A 23 -3.39 -9.99 15.25
C THR A 23 -2.49 -10.67 14.23
N PHE A 24 -2.25 -9.94 13.14
CA PHE A 24 -1.29 -10.30 12.12
C PHE A 24 -0.14 -9.29 12.05
N ALA A 25 1.08 -9.81 12.00
CA ALA A 25 2.27 -9.04 11.67
C ALA A 25 3.05 -9.73 10.53
N LEU A 26 3.51 -8.92 9.58
CA LEU A 26 4.51 -9.32 8.60
C LEU A 26 5.80 -8.61 8.96
N LEU A 27 6.76 -9.33 9.51
CA LEU A 27 8.07 -8.77 9.83
C LEU A 27 8.98 -8.85 8.61
N LEU A 28 9.64 -7.74 8.29
CA LEU A 28 10.77 -7.68 7.38
C LEU A 28 11.99 -7.34 8.21
N ASP A 29 12.93 -8.28 8.30
CA ASP A 29 14.13 -8.18 9.15
C ASP A 29 13.79 -7.74 10.59
N GLY A 30 12.73 -8.32 11.15
CA GLY A 30 12.22 -8.02 12.49
C GLY A 30 11.35 -6.77 12.61
N THR A 31 11.15 -5.98 11.55
CA THR A 31 10.29 -4.79 11.56
C THR A 31 8.91 -5.09 10.97
N ASN A 32 7.83 -4.83 11.71
CA ASN A 32 6.48 -5.03 11.18
C ASN A 32 6.15 -4.04 10.06
N ILE A 33 5.81 -4.58 8.88
CA ILE A 33 5.40 -3.83 7.69
C ILE A 33 3.91 -4.04 7.34
N ALA A 34 3.20 -4.89 8.07
CA ALA A 34 1.74 -5.07 7.98
C ALA A 34 1.02 -3.98 8.79
N LEU A 35 1.10 -2.74 8.32
CA LEU A 35 0.42 -1.59 8.91
C LEU A 35 -0.73 -1.12 8.02
N LEU A 36 -1.79 -0.63 8.64
CA LEU A 36 -2.87 0.02 7.91
C LEU A 36 -2.37 1.31 7.24
N PRO A 37 -2.93 1.67 6.07
CA PRO A 37 -2.59 2.92 5.40
C PRO A 37 -2.80 4.14 6.29
N ASN A 38 -2.11 5.23 5.95
CA ASN A 38 -2.25 6.55 6.61
C ASN A 38 -2.02 6.54 8.13
N GLY A 39 -1.21 5.59 8.63
CA GLY A 39 -0.94 5.48 10.06
C GLY A 39 -2.10 4.90 10.87
N GLY A 40 -2.99 4.11 10.23
CA GLY A 40 -4.13 3.46 10.89
C GLY A 40 -3.74 2.40 11.93
N GLY A 41 -2.44 2.11 12.10
CA GLY A 41 -1.93 1.21 13.13
C GLY A 41 -1.74 -0.23 12.65
N VAL A 42 -1.69 -1.16 13.60
CA VAL A 42 -1.46 -2.59 13.35
C VAL A 42 -2.74 -3.29 12.88
N VAL A 43 -2.60 -4.45 12.24
CA VAL A 43 -3.78 -5.26 11.88
C VAL A 43 -4.14 -6.17 13.06
N SER A 44 -5.30 -5.93 13.65
CA SER A 44 -5.88 -6.78 14.69
C SER A 44 -7.41 -6.60 14.74
N ILE A 45 -8.12 -7.50 15.42
CA ILE A 45 -9.59 -7.43 15.52
C ILE A 45 -10.07 -6.17 16.25
N ASN A 46 -9.34 -5.72 17.26
CA ASN A 46 -9.67 -4.47 17.97
C ASN A 46 -9.41 -3.22 17.12
N ASN A 47 -8.57 -3.32 16.08
CA ASN A 47 -8.24 -2.18 15.24
C ASN A 47 -9.04 -2.12 13.93
N VAL A 48 -9.41 -3.25 13.32
CA VAL A 48 -10.13 -3.32 12.03
C VAL A 48 -11.47 -4.02 12.23
N ASN A 49 -12.54 -3.28 12.47
CA ASN A 49 -13.86 -3.84 12.76
C ASN A 49 -14.97 -2.89 12.29
N CYS A 50 -16.22 -3.17 12.63
CA CYS A 50 -17.35 -2.34 12.22
C CYS A 50 -17.29 -0.89 12.74
N THR A 51 -16.61 -0.64 13.87
CA THR A 51 -16.53 0.68 14.52
C THR A 51 -15.23 1.41 14.20
N ASN A 52 -14.11 0.69 14.18
CA ASN A 52 -12.78 1.25 13.97
C ASN A 52 -12.17 0.77 12.63
N ASN A 53 -11.57 1.69 11.88
CA ASN A 53 -11.00 1.42 10.54
C ASN A 53 -11.93 0.61 9.61
N SER A 54 -13.25 0.84 9.70
CA SER A 54 -14.29 0.01 9.09
C SER A 54 -14.25 -0.05 7.57
N SER A 55 -13.59 0.91 6.92
CA SER A 55 -13.30 0.86 5.48
C SER A 55 -12.44 -0.33 5.06
N TYR A 56 -11.67 -0.89 5.99
CA TYR A 56 -10.82 -2.05 5.78
C TYR A 56 -11.43 -3.34 6.33
N TYR A 57 -12.66 -3.30 6.84
CA TYR A 57 -13.32 -4.45 7.46
C TYR A 57 -14.42 -5.01 6.56
N ARG A 58 -14.60 -6.33 6.61
CA ARG A 58 -15.68 -7.06 5.97
C ARG A 58 -16.28 -8.04 6.96
N ASN A 59 -17.51 -7.75 7.36
CA ASN A 59 -18.29 -8.63 8.22
C ASN A 59 -18.82 -9.83 7.43
N ASN A 60 -18.73 -11.02 8.01
CA ASN A 60 -19.26 -12.27 7.47
C ASN A 60 -20.27 -12.97 8.39
N THR A 61 -20.55 -12.41 9.57
CA THR A 61 -21.50 -12.97 10.53
C THR A 61 -22.74 -12.10 10.71
N THR A 62 -23.89 -12.71 10.99
CA THR A 62 -25.08 -12.00 11.48
C THR A 62 -25.15 -11.96 13.00
N THR A 63 -24.26 -12.69 13.66
CA THR A 63 -24.17 -12.84 15.11
C THR A 63 -23.10 -11.84 15.55
N ALA A 64 -23.51 -10.83 16.32
CA ALA A 64 -22.67 -9.70 16.73
C ALA A 64 -22.14 -8.78 15.60
N GLY A 65 -21.99 -7.49 15.94
CA GLY A 65 -21.56 -6.44 15.03
C GLY A 65 -22.68 -5.49 14.59
N ASN A 66 -22.31 -4.23 14.38
CA ASN A 66 -23.18 -3.12 13.96
C ASN A 66 -23.05 -2.81 12.46
N CYS A 67 -22.44 -3.70 11.67
CA CYS A 67 -22.28 -3.53 10.23
C CYS A 67 -22.82 -4.74 9.43
N LEU A 68 -23.19 -4.47 8.17
CA LEU A 68 -23.89 -5.41 7.30
C LEU A 68 -23.08 -6.69 7.07
N ASN A 69 -23.68 -7.87 7.28
CA ASN A 69 -23.11 -9.13 6.84
C ASN A 69 -23.02 -9.18 5.30
N GLN A 70 -21.84 -9.49 4.77
CA GLN A 70 -21.58 -9.59 3.33
C GLN A 70 -21.80 -11.01 2.75
N ASN A 71 -22.13 -11.99 3.59
CA ASN A 71 -22.46 -13.38 3.21
C ASN A 71 -21.40 -13.99 2.29
N LEU A 72 -20.15 -13.94 2.75
CA LEU A 72 -18.97 -14.45 2.07
C LEU A 72 -18.89 -15.97 2.27
N ASP A 73 -18.53 -16.67 1.20
CA ASP A 73 -18.38 -18.14 1.21
C ASP A 73 -17.04 -18.53 1.84
N ILE A 74 -16.90 -18.23 3.14
CA ILE A 74 -15.74 -18.51 3.98
C ILE A 74 -16.23 -18.74 5.41
N GLN A 75 -15.51 -19.56 6.20
CA GLN A 75 -15.94 -19.90 7.55
C GLN A 75 -15.78 -18.73 8.54
N TYR A 76 -14.67 -18.01 8.46
CA TYR A 76 -14.37 -16.88 9.36
C TYR A 76 -15.50 -15.85 9.46
N ASP A 77 -15.85 -15.48 10.68
CA ASP A 77 -16.89 -14.50 10.99
C ASP A 77 -16.55 -13.06 10.53
N GLY A 78 -15.27 -12.73 10.37
CA GLY A 78 -14.83 -11.44 9.83
C GLY A 78 -13.46 -11.47 9.18
N LEU A 79 -13.23 -10.54 8.24
CA LEU A 79 -11.96 -10.40 7.53
C LEU A 79 -11.69 -8.97 7.09
N THR A 80 -10.43 -8.67 6.78
CA THR A 80 -10.06 -7.39 6.19
C THR A 80 -10.42 -7.31 4.70
N THR A 81 -10.44 -6.11 4.15
CA THR A 81 -10.26 -5.91 2.70
C THR A 81 -8.85 -6.35 2.30
N LEU A 82 -8.55 -6.35 1.00
CA LEU A 82 -7.18 -6.53 0.54
C LEU A 82 -6.30 -5.40 1.07
N LEU A 83 -5.29 -5.76 1.87
CA LEU A 83 -4.30 -4.85 2.42
C LEU A 83 -2.95 -5.06 1.74
N SER A 84 -2.15 -4.00 1.70
CA SER A 84 -0.80 -4.01 1.11
C SER A 84 0.23 -3.62 2.16
N ALA A 85 1.11 -4.56 2.50
CA ALA A 85 2.35 -4.24 3.20
C ALA A 85 3.35 -3.69 2.18
N THR A 86 3.98 -2.58 2.51
CA THR A 86 4.98 -1.95 1.64
C THR A 86 6.24 -1.63 2.42
N ALA A 87 7.39 -1.90 1.79
CA ALA A 87 8.69 -1.63 2.38
C ALA A 87 9.71 -1.28 1.30
N GLN A 88 10.65 -0.40 1.63
CA GLN A 88 11.86 -0.24 0.83
C GLN A 88 12.82 -1.38 1.18
N VAL A 89 13.31 -2.07 0.15
CA VAL A 89 14.25 -3.18 0.31
C VAL A 89 15.52 -2.85 -0.45
N THR A 90 16.67 -3.12 0.17
CA THR A 90 17.97 -2.95 -0.47
C THR A 90 18.39 -4.22 -1.20
N PRO A 91 19.38 -4.17 -2.09
CA PRO A 91 19.96 -5.40 -2.63
C PRO A 91 20.53 -6.28 -1.51
N GLY A 92 20.17 -7.55 -1.48
CA GLY A 92 20.64 -8.50 -0.47
C GLY A 92 19.61 -9.55 -0.10
N THR A 93 19.95 -10.35 0.91
CA THR A 93 19.04 -11.30 1.55
C THR A 93 18.24 -10.60 2.63
N HIS A 94 16.93 -10.82 2.62
CA HIS A 94 15.99 -10.31 3.61
C HIS A 94 15.16 -11.46 4.17
N HIS A 95 14.77 -11.36 5.44
CA HIS A 95 13.93 -12.34 6.12
C HIS A 95 12.51 -11.81 6.28
N PHE A 96 11.54 -12.67 5.94
CA PHE A 96 10.12 -12.41 6.15
C PHE A 96 9.58 -13.39 7.18
N ASP A 97 8.94 -12.85 8.23
CA ASP A 97 8.27 -13.64 9.26
C ASP A 97 6.79 -13.32 9.26
N PHE A 98 5.97 -14.35 9.05
CA PHE A 98 4.51 -14.27 9.11
C PHE A 98 4.07 -14.67 10.51
N THR A 99 3.58 -13.70 11.28
CA THR A 99 3.15 -13.94 12.65
C THR A 99 1.65 -13.76 12.74
N VAL A 100 0.95 -14.82 13.11
CA VAL A 100 -0.46 -14.80 13.51
C VAL A 100 -0.48 -15.14 14.98
N ALA A 101 -1.07 -14.28 15.80
CA ALA A 101 -1.18 -14.50 17.23
C ALA A 101 -2.66 -14.52 17.61
N ASP A 102 -3.10 -15.68 18.08
CA ASP A 102 -4.30 -15.85 18.89
C ASP A 102 -3.95 -15.48 20.33
N VAL A 103 -4.65 -14.47 20.86
CA VAL A 103 -4.27 -13.80 22.11
C VAL A 103 -5.28 -14.16 23.19
N VAL A 104 -4.78 -14.76 24.28
CA VAL A 104 -5.49 -15.21 25.50
C VAL A 104 -6.00 -16.64 25.45
N ASP A 105 -6.65 -17.10 24.38
CA ASP A 105 -7.08 -18.50 24.28
C ASP A 105 -6.58 -19.24 23.02
N LYS A 106 -7.23 -20.35 22.69
CA LYS A 106 -6.91 -21.28 21.59
C LYS A 106 -8.18 -21.88 20.98
N LEU A 107 -9.33 -21.26 21.23
CA LEU A 107 -10.64 -21.84 20.95
C LEU A 107 -11.14 -21.43 19.56
N TYR A 108 -10.78 -20.23 19.11
CA TYR A 108 -11.16 -19.66 17.83
C TYR A 108 -9.97 -19.57 16.89
N ASP A 109 -10.24 -19.76 15.60
CA ASP A 109 -9.18 -19.81 14.60
C ASP A 109 -8.95 -18.45 13.94
N SER A 110 -7.70 -18.23 13.54
CA SER A 110 -7.24 -17.03 12.85
C SER A 110 -6.41 -17.39 11.61
N GLY A 111 -6.57 -16.62 10.54
CA GLY A 111 -6.02 -16.97 9.22
C GLY A 111 -5.52 -15.78 8.40
N ILE A 112 -4.56 -16.07 7.52
CA ILE A 112 -4.07 -15.11 6.54
C ILE A 112 -4.17 -15.68 5.13
N PHE A 113 -4.68 -14.87 4.21
CA PHE A 113 -4.78 -15.21 2.80
C PHE A 113 -3.76 -14.39 2.03
N ILE A 114 -2.86 -15.08 1.32
CA ILE A 114 -1.78 -14.46 0.54
C ILE A 114 -2.22 -14.33 -0.90
N GLN A 115 -2.18 -13.11 -1.45
CA GLN A 115 -2.34 -12.95 -2.88
C GLN A 115 -1.10 -13.49 -3.60
N GLY A 116 -1.31 -14.48 -4.48
CA GLY A 116 -0.24 -15.05 -5.30
C GLY A 116 0.48 -13.98 -6.12
N ARG A 117 1.81 -14.13 -6.23
CA ARG A 117 2.71 -13.20 -6.95
C ARG A 117 2.67 -11.75 -6.44
N SER A 118 2.17 -11.51 -5.23
CA SER A 118 2.10 -10.15 -4.67
C SER A 118 3.46 -9.57 -4.29
N PHE A 119 4.42 -10.43 -3.94
CA PHE A 119 5.84 -10.07 -3.77
C PHE A 119 6.37 -9.44 -5.06
N SER A 120 6.35 -8.11 -5.09
CA SER A 120 6.74 -7.33 -6.26
C SER A 120 7.61 -6.18 -5.83
N LEU A 121 8.67 -5.93 -6.59
CA LEU A 121 9.44 -4.70 -6.44
C LEU A 121 8.62 -3.58 -7.09
N LEU A 122 8.34 -2.52 -6.34
CA LEU A 122 7.93 -1.27 -6.97
C LEU A 122 9.09 -0.87 -7.88
N ALA A 123 8.84 -0.75 -9.18
CA ALA A 123 9.86 -0.26 -10.09
C ALA A 123 10.38 1.09 -9.52
N PRO A 124 11.71 1.34 -9.52
CA PRO A 124 12.20 2.67 -9.21
C PRO A 124 11.47 3.64 -10.13
N GLN A 125 10.76 4.62 -9.58
CA GLN A 125 10.41 5.80 -10.36
C GLN A 125 11.72 6.55 -10.59
N SER A 126 12.55 6.07 -11.53
CA SER A 126 13.54 6.94 -12.13
C SER A 126 12.73 8.06 -12.74
N ALA A 127 12.78 9.24 -12.13
CA ALA A 127 12.35 10.46 -12.78
C ALA A 127 13.02 10.45 -14.15
N ILE A 128 12.27 10.14 -15.20
CA ILE A 128 12.79 10.18 -16.56
C ILE A 128 13.20 11.65 -16.72
N PRO A 129 14.50 11.98 -16.82
CA PRO A 129 14.89 13.36 -17.02
C PRO A 129 14.19 13.81 -18.30
N GLU A 130 13.48 14.94 -18.25
CA GLU A 130 12.81 15.50 -19.43
C GLU A 130 13.77 15.42 -20.62
N PRO A 131 13.36 14.82 -21.75
CA PRO A 131 14.29 14.55 -22.84
C PRO A 131 14.96 15.87 -23.26
N GLY A 132 16.27 15.79 -23.58
CA GLY A 132 17.06 16.95 -24.03
C GLY A 132 16.52 17.65 -25.28
N SER A 133 15.42 17.16 -25.86
CA SER A 133 14.62 17.81 -26.89
C SER A 133 14.17 19.21 -26.48
N LEU A 134 13.77 19.46 -25.22
CA LEU A 134 13.39 20.82 -24.79
C LEU A 134 14.59 21.78 -24.81
N ALA A 135 15.76 21.31 -24.37
CA ALA A 135 17.00 22.07 -24.45
C ALA A 135 17.41 22.33 -25.91
N LEU A 136 17.28 21.33 -26.79
CA LEU A 136 17.56 21.47 -28.23
C LEU A 136 16.59 22.42 -28.93
N VAL A 137 15.30 22.40 -28.57
CA VAL A 137 14.30 23.35 -29.09
C VAL A 137 14.63 24.78 -28.64
N ALA A 138 15.00 24.98 -27.36
CA ALA A 138 15.41 26.28 -26.85
C ALA A 138 16.67 26.82 -27.55
N LEU A 139 17.67 25.95 -27.76
CA LEU A 139 18.89 26.29 -28.51
C LEU A 139 18.62 26.60 -29.99
N GLY A 140 17.71 25.85 -30.63
CA GLY A 140 17.29 26.09 -32.00
C GLY A 140 16.57 27.44 -32.17
N LEU A 141 15.64 27.76 -31.27
CA LEU A 141 14.89 29.01 -31.29
C LEU A 141 15.78 30.24 -31.01
N THR A 142 16.70 30.13 -30.06
CA THR A 142 17.67 31.19 -29.77
C THR A 142 18.64 31.41 -30.93
N GLY A 143 19.15 30.34 -31.56
CA GLY A 143 19.96 30.42 -32.76
C GLY A 143 19.24 31.11 -33.94
N LEU A 144 17.97 30.78 -34.17
CA LEU A 144 17.13 31.43 -35.19
C LEU A 144 16.88 32.92 -34.88
N ALA A 145 16.66 33.27 -33.62
CA ALA A 145 16.46 34.66 -33.21
C ALA A 145 17.73 35.49 -33.40
N LEU A 146 18.91 34.96 -33.02
CA LEU A 146 20.19 35.63 -33.23
C LEU A 146 20.51 35.79 -34.72
N ARG A 147 20.20 34.79 -35.54
CA ARG A 147 20.36 34.86 -37.01
C ARG A 147 19.46 35.94 -37.63
N ARG A 148 18.21 36.07 -37.18
CA ARG A 148 17.29 37.13 -37.63
C ARG A 148 17.76 38.53 -37.24
N ARG A 149 18.32 38.70 -36.03
CA ARG A 149 18.87 40.00 -35.58
C ARG A 149 20.03 40.46 -36.45
N ASN A 150 20.97 39.55 -36.77
CA ASN A 150 22.11 39.88 -37.63
C ASN A 150 21.69 40.19 -39.08
N ALA A 151 20.67 39.51 -39.62
CA ALA A 151 20.14 39.80 -40.95
C ALA A 151 19.51 41.21 -41.04
N ASN A 152 18.80 41.64 -40.00
CA ASN A 152 18.18 42.96 -39.96
C ASN A 152 19.20 44.10 -39.78
N SER A 153 20.29 43.88 -39.03
CA SER A 153 21.37 44.87 -38.87
C SER A 153 22.21 45.08 -40.13
N ALA A 154 22.32 44.08 -41.02
CA ALA A 154 23.04 44.20 -42.28
C ALA A 154 22.28 45.01 -43.35
N SER A 155 20.97 45.20 -43.20
CA SER A 155 20.12 45.95 -44.13
C SER A 155 20.11 47.47 -43.89
N LEU A 156 20.72 47.95 -42.80
CA LEU A 156 20.79 49.36 -42.42
C LEU A 156 22.22 49.88 -42.61
N LYS A 157 22.64 50.11 -43.85
CA LYS A 157 23.75 51.04 -44.15
C LYS A 157 23.16 52.26 -44.84
N PRO A 158 23.22 53.46 -44.25
CA PRO A 158 22.87 54.68 -44.97
C PRO A 158 23.95 54.98 -46.02
N LEU A 159 23.52 55.59 -47.13
CA LEU A 159 24.37 56.19 -48.17
C LEU A 159 25.20 57.35 -47.59
#